data_AF-A0A970DJL6-F1
#
_entry.id   AF-A0A970DJL6-F1
#
_cell.length_a   1.000
_cell.length_b   1.000
_cell.length_c   1.000
_cell.angle_alpha   90.00
_cell.angle_beta   90.00
_cell.angle_gamma   90.00
#
_symmetry.space_group_name_H-M   'P 1'
#
loop_
_entity.id
_entity.type
_entity.pdbx_description
1 polymer ?
#
loop_
_entity_poly.entity_id
_entity_poly.type
_entity_poly.pdbx_seq_one_letter_code
_entity_poly.pdbx_strand_id
1 'polypeptide(L)'
;MITFKNQLALVVYFTLFGIFLAATYDILHYYLRRWKVKAALGYVIQSIYWLGMVFVACLYAFRVSEGLISIYTFFFFFAGGLIYRALLRFGLHSDLERFSRGARKAYGFIKKWLSELVYSRELALLFLKVKSTIKKKLLKIKRRKKSESK
;
A
#
# COMPACT_ATOMS: atom_id res chain seq x y z
N MET A 1 -1.19 -31.66 24.72
CA MET A 1 -1.08 -32.30 23.39
C MET A 1 -1.84 -31.45 22.41
N ILE A 2 -1.21 -31.02 21.31
CA ILE A 2 -1.93 -30.29 20.26
C ILE A 2 -2.94 -31.27 19.67
N THR A 3 -4.23 -31.02 19.88
CA THR A 3 -5.31 -31.83 19.32
C THR A 3 -5.20 -31.81 17.79
N PHE A 4 -5.44 -32.95 17.12
CA PHE A 4 -5.42 -33.06 15.64
C PHE A 4 -6.20 -31.95 14.93
N LYS A 5 -7.30 -31.48 15.54
CA LYS A 5 -8.09 -30.32 15.08
C LYS A 5 -7.27 -29.03 14.96
N ASN A 6 -6.38 -28.74 15.91
CA ASN A 6 -5.53 -27.55 15.90
C ASN A 6 -4.44 -27.66 14.82
N GLN A 7 -3.91 -28.87 14.59
CA GLN A 7 -2.96 -29.09 13.48
C GLN A 7 -3.63 -28.89 12.12
N LEU A 8 -4.85 -29.41 11.93
CA LEU A 8 -5.60 -29.20 10.69
C LEU A 8 -5.93 -27.72 10.47
N ALA A 9 -6.34 -27.01 11.54
CA ALA A 9 -6.61 -25.58 11.47
C ALA A 9 -5.36 -24.78 11.09
N LEU A 10 -4.21 -25.09 11.70
CA LEU A 10 -2.91 -24.51 11.35
C LEU A 10 -2.59 -24.69 9.86
N VAL A 11 -2.76 -25.91 9.33
CA VAL A 11 -2.51 -26.20 7.91
C VAL A 11 -3.35 -25.31 6.99
N VAL A 12 -4.66 -25.22 7.25
CA VAL A 12 -5.57 -24.40 6.44
C VAL A 12 -5.21 -22.92 6.53
N TYR A 13 -4.97 -22.43 7.74
CA TYR A 13 -4.61 -21.03 8.00
C TYR A 13 -3.31 -20.62 7.30
N PHE A 14 -2.27 -21.43 7.37
CA PHE A 14 -1.00 -21.13 6.71
C PHE A 14 -1.05 -21.27 5.19
N THR A 15 -1.87 -22.20 4.67
CA THR A 15 -2.12 -22.31 3.23
C THR A 15 -2.84 -21.06 2.71
N LEU A 16 -3.89 -20.61 3.41
CA LEU A 16 -4.60 -19.36 3.06
C LEU A 16 -3.69 -18.14 3.16
N PHE A 17 -2.83 -18.09 4.18
CA PHE A 17 -1.86 -17.01 4.34
C PHE A 17 -0.83 -16.99 3.20
N GLY A 18 -0.37 -18.16 2.72
CA GLY A 18 0.48 -18.28 1.55
C GLY A 18 -0.20 -17.79 0.26
N ILE A 19 -1.48 -18.13 0.06
CA ILE A 19 -2.29 -17.62 -1.06
C ILE A 19 -2.43 -16.09 -0.98
N PHE A 20 -2.74 -15.56 0.20
CA PHE A 20 -2.87 -14.12 0.45
C PHE A 20 -1.57 -13.37 0.13
N LEU A 21 -0.43 -13.90 0.56
CA LEU A 21 0.87 -13.31 0.32
C LEU A 21 1.22 -13.27 -1.17
N ALA A 22 0.98 -14.36 -1.89
CA ALA A 22 1.21 -14.43 -3.32
C ALA A 22 0.28 -13.48 -4.11
N ALA A 23 -0.99 -13.40 -3.71
CA ALA A 23 -1.94 -12.47 -4.30
C ALA A 23 -1.53 -11.01 -4.07
N THR A 24 -1.17 -10.65 -2.84
CA THR A 24 -0.75 -9.29 -2.49
C THR A 24 0.57 -8.89 -3.15
N TYR A 25 1.48 -9.85 -3.35
CA TYR A 25 2.68 -9.65 -4.16
C TYR A 25 2.36 -9.33 -5.64
N ASP A 26 1.49 -10.11 -6.29
CA ASP A 26 1.09 -9.87 -7.69
C ASP A 26 0.34 -8.53 -7.83
N ILE A 27 -0.48 -8.15 -6.83
CA ILE A 27 -1.11 -6.83 -6.76
C ILE A 27 -0.06 -5.72 -6.72
N LEU A 28 0.89 -5.81 -5.80
CA LEU A 28 1.94 -4.81 -5.63
C LEU A 28 2.74 -4.66 -6.93
N HIS A 29 3.19 -5.79 -7.49
CA HIS A 29 3.95 -5.78 -8.74
C HIS A 29 3.15 -5.20 -9.91
N TYR A 30 1.84 -5.48 -9.99
CA TYR A 30 0.95 -4.89 -10.99
C TYR A 30 0.95 -3.36 -10.92
N TYR A 31 0.77 -2.80 -9.73
CA TYR A 31 0.73 -1.35 -9.53
C TYR A 31 2.09 -0.69 -9.76
N LEU A 32 3.19 -1.30 -9.31
CA LEU A 32 4.55 -0.80 -9.56
C LEU A 32 4.83 -0.69 -11.07
N ARG A 33 4.47 -1.72 -11.83
CA ARG A 33 4.64 -1.73 -13.30
C ARG A 33 3.74 -0.69 -13.96
N ARG A 34 2.48 -0.58 -13.54
CA ARG A 34 1.49 0.35 -14.11
C ARG A 34 1.81 1.82 -13.86
N TRP A 35 2.41 2.14 -12.71
CA TRP A 35 2.82 3.51 -12.36
C TRP A 35 4.18 3.91 -12.93
N LYS A 36 4.84 3.02 -13.71
CA LYS A 36 6.18 3.24 -14.27
C LYS A 36 7.17 3.73 -13.20
N VAL A 37 7.06 3.17 -12.00
CA VAL A 37 7.93 3.54 -10.88
C VAL A 37 9.38 3.20 -11.28
N LYS A 38 10.33 4.11 -11.01
CA LYS A 38 11.76 3.85 -11.27
C LYS A 38 12.17 2.56 -10.55
N ALA A 39 12.97 1.72 -11.21
CA ALA A 39 13.36 0.41 -10.68
C ALA A 39 13.89 0.49 -9.23
N ALA A 40 14.75 1.46 -8.93
CA ALA A 40 15.29 1.71 -7.60
C ALA A 40 14.19 1.99 -6.54
N LEU A 41 13.21 2.83 -6.87
CA LEU A 41 12.09 3.13 -5.95
C LEU A 41 11.16 1.92 -5.81
N GLY A 42 10.99 1.14 -6.87
CA GLY A 42 10.25 -0.12 -6.86
C GLY A 42 10.85 -1.13 -5.89
N TYR A 43 12.17 -1.30 -5.90
CA TYR A 43 12.86 -2.17 -4.95
C TYR A 43 12.69 -1.71 -3.51
N VAL A 44 12.79 -0.41 -3.23
CA VAL A 44 12.57 0.14 -1.88
C VAL A 44 11.15 -0.16 -1.39
N ILE A 45 10.14 0.10 -2.22
CA ILE A 45 8.74 -0.20 -1.88
C ILE A 45 8.54 -1.70 -1.63
N GLN A 46 9.13 -2.54 -2.47
CA GLN A 46 9.07 -3.98 -2.34
C GLN A 46 9.75 -4.48 -1.05
N SER A 47 10.91 -3.94 -0.69
CA SER A 47 11.60 -4.26 0.57
C SER A 47 10.80 -3.86 1.80
N ILE A 48 10.22 -2.66 1.81
CA ILE A 48 9.35 -2.19 2.91
C ILE A 48 8.13 -3.10 3.04
N TYR A 49 7.52 -3.46 1.91
CA TYR A 49 6.40 -4.38 1.89
C TYR A 49 6.78 -5.76 2.45
N TRP A 50 7.89 -6.35 2.01
CA TRP A 50 8.35 -7.64 2.53
C TRP A 50 8.64 -7.60 4.03
N LEU A 51 9.27 -6.54 4.53
CA LEU A 51 9.47 -6.32 5.97
C LEU A 51 8.14 -6.30 6.73
N GLY A 52 7.15 -5.57 6.21
CA GLY A 52 5.80 -5.54 6.78
C GLY A 52 5.13 -6.91 6.77
N MET A 53 5.25 -7.66 5.67
CA MET A 53 4.65 -8.99 5.55
C MET A 53 5.32 -10.01 6.47
N VAL A 54 6.64 -9.95 6.67
CA VAL A 54 7.35 -10.78 7.65
C VAL A 54 6.85 -10.47 9.06
N PHE A 55 6.68 -9.20 9.41
CA PHE A 55 6.13 -8.82 10.71
C PHE A 55 4.70 -9.35 10.92
N VAL A 56 3.83 -9.20 9.91
CA VAL A 56 2.46 -9.74 9.94
C VAL A 56 2.48 -11.26 10.05
N ALA A 57 3.34 -11.95 9.30
CA ALA A 57 3.50 -13.39 9.36
C ALA A 57 3.93 -13.87 10.74
N CYS A 58 4.89 -13.18 11.38
CA CYS A 58 5.34 -13.48 12.74
C CYS A 58 4.22 -13.28 13.76
N LEU A 59 3.48 -12.17 13.70
CA LEU A 59 2.34 -11.93 14.59
C LEU A 59 1.24 -12.98 14.40
N TYR A 60 0.94 -13.33 13.15
CA TYR A 60 -0.04 -14.35 12.82
C TYR A 60 0.38 -15.72 13.34
N ALA A 61 1.64 -16.12 13.09
CA ALA A 61 2.19 -17.36 13.58
C ALA A 61 2.22 -17.41 15.10
N PHE A 62 2.57 -16.31 15.78
CA PHE A 62 2.56 -16.26 17.24
C PHE A 62 1.14 -16.45 17.80
N ARG A 63 0.14 -15.83 17.18
CA ARG A 63 -1.26 -15.90 17.61
C ARG A 63 -1.93 -17.24 17.32
N VAL A 64 -1.61 -17.87 16.21
CA VAL A 64 -2.24 -19.15 15.79
C VAL A 64 -1.52 -20.37 16.37
N SER A 65 -0.20 -20.29 16.55
CA SER A 65 0.61 -21.44 17.00
C SER A 65 0.87 -21.46 18.50
N GLU A 66 0.37 -20.46 19.26
CA GLU A 66 0.70 -20.27 20.69
C GLU A 66 2.23 -20.31 20.95
N GLY A 67 3.04 -19.86 19.98
CA GLY A 67 4.51 -19.88 20.05
C GLY A 67 5.20 -21.14 19.50
N LEU A 68 4.47 -22.20 19.12
CA LEU A 68 5.03 -23.42 18.52
C LEU A 68 5.04 -23.33 16.98
N ILE A 69 6.03 -22.62 16.44
CA ILE A 69 6.26 -22.56 14.99
C ILE A 69 6.96 -23.84 14.54
N SER A 70 6.22 -24.78 13.93
CA SER A 70 6.81 -26.01 13.38
C SER A 70 7.42 -25.77 12.00
N ILE A 71 8.35 -26.61 11.54
CA ILE A 71 8.91 -26.47 10.19
C ILE A 71 7.88 -26.76 9.09
N TYR A 72 6.85 -27.56 9.37
CA TYR A 72 5.74 -27.88 8.46
C TYR A 72 4.94 -26.64 8.07
N THR A 73 4.92 -25.65 8.94
CA THR A 73 4.24 -24.37 8.73
C THR A 73 4.78 -23.61 7.52
N PHE A 74 6.10 -23.67 7.29
CA PHE A 74 6.76 -23.10 6.12
C PHE A 74 6.42 -23.87 4.83
N PHE A 75 6.23 -25.18 4.94
CA PHE A 75 5.84 -26.03 3.80
C PHE A 75 4.44 -25.70 3.30
N PHE A 76 3.46 -25.58 4.19
CA PHE A 76 2.08 -25.21 3.82
C PHE A 76 1.98 -23.75 3.33
N PHE A 77 2.80 -22.87 3.88
CA PHE A 77 2.94 -21.50 3.38
C PHE A 77 3.44 -21.47 1.91
N PHE A 78 4.47 -22.26 1.59
CA PHE A 78 4.98 -22.39 0.23
C PHE A 78 3.97 -23.05 -0.72
N ALA A 79 3.30 -24.11 -0.25
CA ALA A 79 2.25 -24.81 -0.99
C ALA A 79 1.08 -23.87 -1.33
N GLY A 80 0.65 -23.03 -0.39
CA GLY A 80 -0.38 -22.01 -0.64
C GLY A 80 0.00 -21.04 -1.76
N GLY A 81 1.25 -20.59 -1.79
CA GLY A 81 1.75 -19.73 -2.87
C GLY A 81 1.76 -20.42 -4.24
N LEU A 82 2.12 -21.71 -4.29
CA LEU A 82 2.07 -22.52 -5.51
C LEU A 82 0.63 -22.72 -6.02
N ILE A 83 -0.30 -23.02 -5.12
CA ILE A 83 -1.73 -23.16 -5.43
C ILE A 83 -2.26 -21.87 -6.05
N TYR A 84 -1.94 -20.72 -5.46
CA TYR A 84 -2.31 -19.43 -6.00
C TYR A 84 -1.77 -19.22 -7.42
N ARG A 85 -0.48 -19.50 -7.64
CA ARG A 85 0.16 -19.31 -8.94
C ARG A 85 -0.44 -20.20 -10.03
N ALA A 86 -0.85 -21.42 -9.69
CA ALA A 86 -1.44 -22.38 -10.61
C ALA A 86 -2.92 -22.07 -10.95
N LEU A 87 -3.74 -21.69 -9.96
CA LEU A 87 -5.19 -21.57 -10.15
C LEU A 87 -5.71 -20.13 -10.24
N LEU A 88 -5.18 -19.20 -9.46
CA LEU A 88 -5.85 -17.92 -9.18
C LEU A 88 -5.23 -16.72 -9.92
N ARG A 89 -4.02 -16.89 -10.45
CA ARG A 89 -3.25 -15.82 -11.08
C ARG A 89 -3.94 -15.14 -12.26
N PHE A 90 -4.59 -15.92 -13.13
CA PHE A 90 -5.25 -15.39 -14.33
C PHE A 90 -6.51 -14.58 -14.00
N GLY A 91 -7.34 -15.08 -13.07
CA GLY A 91 -8.54 -14.37 -12.62
C GLY A 91 -8.18 -13.04 -11.95
N LEU A 92 -7.16 -13.06 -11.08
CA LEU A 92 -6.74 -11.86 -10.35
C LEU A 92 -6.31 -10.72 -11.29
N HIS A 93 -5.59 -11.01 -12.37
CA HIS A 93 -5.14 -9.96 -13.30
C HIS A 93 -6.31 -9.25 -13.99
N SER A 94 -7.31 -10.01 -14.44
CA SER A 94 -8.53 -9.49 -15.04
C SER A 94 -9.35 -8.65 -14.05
N ASP A 95 -9.44 -9.09 -12.79
CA ASP A 95 -10.14 -8.35 -11.74
C ASP A 95 -9.40 -7.05 -11.35
N LEU A 96 -8.07 -7.08 -11.29
CA LEU A 96 -7.27 -5.86 -11.09
C LEU A 96 -7.46 -4.86 -12.23
N GLU A 97 -7.55 -5.33 -13.48
CA GLU A 97 -7.83 -4.45 -14.61
C GLU A 97 -9.22 -3.81 -14.52
N ARG A 98 -10.24 -4.58 -14.12
CA ARG A 98 -11.60 -4.05 -13.88
C ARG A 98 -11.59 -3.03 -12.74
N PHE A 99 -10.97 -3.36 -11.61
CA PHE A 99 -10.86 -2.46 -10.47
C PHE A 99 -10.11 -1.17 -10.82
N SER A 100 -8.99 -1.27 -11.54
CA SER A 100 -8.21 -0.11 -11.98
C SER A 100 -8.98 0.81 -12.94
N ARG A 101 -9.86 0.25 -13.78
CA ARG A 101 -10.77 1.03 -14.64
C ARG A 101 -11.82 1.75 -13.79
N GLY A 102 -12.39 1.08 -12.79
CA GLY A 102 -13.29 1.68 -11.81
C GLY A 102 -12.63 2.82 -11.04
N ALA A 103 -11.43 2.59 -10.50
CA ALA A 103 -10.65 3.59 -9.77
C ALA A 103 -10.29 4.80 -10.65
N ARG A 104 -9.96 4.59 -11.93
CA ARG A 104 -9.68 5.69 -12.88
C ARG A 104 -10.93 6.52 -13.18
N LYS A 105 -12.10 5.89 -13.30
CA LYS A 105 -13.39 6.59 -13.40
C LYS A 105 -13.68 7.40 -12.14
N ALA A 106 -13.51 6.80 -10.95
CA ALA A 106 -13.70 7.48 -9.67
C ALA A 106 -12.73 8.67 -9.51
N TYR A 107 -11.46 8.49 -9.86
CA TYR A 107 -10.47 9.58 -9.86
C TYR A 107 -10.85 10.71 -10.82
N GLY A 108 -11.32 10.39 -12.03
CA GLY A 108 -11.83 11.40 -12.97
C GLY A 108 -13.01 12.18 -12.40
N PHE A 109 -13.91 11.50 -11.69
CA PHE A 109 -15.05 12.11 -11.01
C PHE A 109 -14.59 13.04 -9.88
N ILE A 110 -13.71 12.57 -9.00
CA ILE A 110 -13.12 13.37 -7.92
C ILE A 110 -12.36 14.57 -8.49
N LYS A 111 -11.56 14.39 -9.54
CA LYS A 111 -10.82 15.48 -10.19
C LYS A 111 -11.78 16.54 -10.74
N LYS A 112 -12.89 16.12 -11.36
CA LYS A 112 -13.91 17.03 -11.89
C LYS A 112 -14.58 17.81 -10.76
N TRP A 113 -15.03 17.11 -9.71
CA TRP A 113 -15.57 17.71 -8.50
C TRP A 113 -14.60 18.69 -7.82
N LEU A 114 -13.34 18.31 -7.69
CA LEU A 114 -12.31 19.15 -7.09
C LEU A 114 -12.02 20.37 -7.97
N SER A 115 -12.00 20.23 -9.30
CA SER A 115 -11.85 21.37 -10.20
C SER A 115 -13.03 22.34 -10.12
N GLU A 116 -14.25 21.82 -9.99
CA GLU A 116 -15.47 22.61 -9.82
C GLU A 116 -15.45 23.35 -8.48
N LEU A 117 -15.01 22.68 -7.41
CA LEU A 117 -14.85 23.25 -6.08
C LEU A 117 -13.76 24.34 -6.05
N VAL A 118 -12.59 24.09 -6.67
CA VAL A 118 -11.49 25.06 -6.76
C VAL A 118 -11.88 26.28 -7.60
N TYR A 119 -12.77 26.13 -8.58
CA TYR A 119 -13.30 27.23 -9.37
C TYR A 119 -14.36 28.07 -8.64
N SER A 120 -14.80 27.65 -7.44
CA SER A 120 -15.57 28.53 -6.57
C SER A 120 -14.74 29.77 -6.26
N ARG A 121 -15.22 30.94 -6.71
CA ARG A 121 -14.57 32.26 -6.59
C ARG A 121 -14.04 32.52 -5.18
N GLU A 122 -14.68 31.98 -4.16
CA GLU A 122 -14.34 32.14 -2.75
C GLU A 122 -13.00 31.49 -2.38
N LEU A 123 -12.71 30.28 -2.87
CA LEU A 123 -11.45 29.59 -2.56
C LEU A 123 -10.26 30.22 -3.27
N ALA A 124 -10.45 30.70 -4.50
CA ALA A 124 -9.42 31.44 -5.24
C ALA A 124 -9.06 32.77 -4.55
N LEU A 125 -10.06 33.49 -4.03
CA LEU A 125 -9.87 34.73 -3.26
C LEU A 125 -9.16 34.48 -1.93
N LEU A 126 -9.52 33.38 -1.23
CA LEU A 126 -8.83 32.97 -0.01
C LEU A 126 -7.37 32.60 -0.28
N PHE A 127 -7.10 31.83 -1.35
CA PHE A 127 -5.73 31.47 -1.74
C PHE A 127 -4.88 32.70 -2.10
N LEU A 128 -5.45 33.68 -2.81
CA LEU A 128 -4.78 34.96 -3.13
C LEU A 128 -4.47 35.77 -1.86
N LYS A 129 -5.43 35.88 -0.92
CA LYS A 129 -5.22 36.55 0.37
C LYS A 129 -4.12 35.87 1.18
N VAL A 130 -4.14 34.53 1.28
CA VAL A 130 -3.13 33.75 1.99
C VAL A 130 -1.75 33.90 1.35
N LYS A 131 -1.65 33.76 0.01
CA LYS A 131 -0.39 33.94 -0.73
C LYS A 131 0.20 35.34 -0.54
N SER A 132 -0.63 36.38 -0.56
CA SER A 132 -0.19 37.77 -0.32
C SER A 132 0.32 37.98 1.11
N THR A 133 -0.34 37.36 2.10
CA THR A 133 0.02 37.45 3.51
C THR A 133 1.34 36.72 3.79
N ILE A 134 1.52 35.53 3.20
CA ILE A 134 2.76 34.75 3.28
C ILE A 134 3.92 35.51 2.63
N LYS A 135 3.71 36.10 1.44
CA LYS A 135 4.73 36.90 0.75
C LYS A 135 5.16 38.12 1.58
N LYS A 136 4.22 38.81 2.22
CA LYS A 136 4.51 39.94 3.12
C LYS A 136 5.29 39.50 4.37
N LYS A 137 4.94 38.36 4.99
CA LYS A 137 5.70 37.79 6.13
C LYS A 137 7.12 37.39 5.72
N LEU A 138 7.30 36.71 4.59
CA LEU A 138 8.62 36.35 4.06
C LEU A 138 9.50 37.57 3.75
N LEU A 139 8.93 38.62 3.16
CA LEU A 139 9.65 39.88 2.91
C LEU A 139 10.06 40.60 4.19
N LYS A 140 9.22 40.58 5.24
CA LYS A 140 9.58 41.13 6.56
C LYS A 140 10.72 40.35 7.21
N ILE A 141 10.70 39.02 7.14
CA ILE A 141 11.78 38.16 7.66
C ILE A 141 13.10 38.42 6.90
N LYS A 142 13.03 38.54 5.57
CA LYS A 142 14.20 38.83 4.73
C LYS A 142 14.79 40.22 4.99
N ARG A 143 13.95 41.22 5.33
CA ARG A 143 14.40 42.56 5.71
C ARG A 143 15.05 42.60 7.10
N ARG A 144 14.53 41.87 8.09
CA ARG A 144 15.16 41.76 9.43
C ARG A 144 16.54 41.10 9.36
N LYS A 145 16.69 40.00 8.62
CA LYS A 145 18.00 39.36 8.40
C LYS A 145 19.03 40.27 7.72
N LYS A 146 18.59 41.29 6.97
CA LYS A 146 19.49 42.24 6.29
C LYS A 146 19.91 43.41 7.19
N SER A 147 19.19 43.72 8.27
CA SER A 147 19.58 44.76 9.22
C SER A 147 20.45 44.25 10.37
N GLU A 148 20.43 42.95 10.68
CA GLU A 148 21.32 42.33 11.68
C GLU A 148 22.71 41.96 11.12
N SER A 149 22.91 42.10 9.80
CA SER A 149 24.16 41.79 9.08
C SER A 149 24.95 43.07 8.70
N LYS A 150 24.55 44.23 9.22
CA LYS A 150 25.20 45.53 9.03
C LYS A 150 25.56 46.09 10.40
#